data_AF-D2R5D8-F1
#
_entry.id   AF-D2R5D8-F1
#
_cell.length_a   1.000
_cell.length_b   1.000
_cell.length_c   1.000
_cell.angle_alpha   90.00
_cell.angle_beta   90.00
_cell.angle_gamma   90.00
#
_symmetry.space_group_name_H-M   'P 1'
#
loop_
_entity.id
_entity.type
_entity.pdbx_description
1 polymer ?
#
loop_
_entity_poly.entity_id
_entity_poly.type
_entity_poly.pdbx_seq_one_letter_code
_entity_poly.pdbx_strand_id
1 'polypeptide(L)'
;MPLEPGRGSSDNSLALNDGSADWLASARHAPTMVTSMLGMTIIRWTIRIAMLLFATAIALRIVSGASWRTSAELSRSKQIYRTCWSLGALCFVAHVVAAMHFFHHWSHASALRVTAEETDKLMGVRFGEGIYFSYVFLVLWVADAGWVLVNFRSYFARSSLLSWSLTGYLIFIALNGAVVFEGGASRIGGLVATAILLLLAVRSWLLKSPAERATESLLPLASETRP
;
A
#
# COMPACT_ATOMS: atom_id res chain seq x y z
N MET A 1 -48.66 43.19 56.25
CA MET A 1 -47.74 44.34 56.44
C MET A 1 -47.55 44.56 57.94
N PRO A 2 -46.39 45.02 58.40
CA PRO A 2 -45.01 44.74 57.94
C PRO A 2 -44.16 44.28 59.16
N LEU A 3 -42.82 44.18 59.24
CA LEU A 3 -41.65 44.45 58.38
C LEU A 3 -40.63 43.28 58.56
N GLU A 4 -39.70 43.10 57.61
CA GLU A 4 -38.33 42.63 57.91
C GLU A 4 -37.39 43.85 58.03
N PRO A 5 -36.22 43.72 58.68
CA PRO A 5 -35.01 43.97 57.87
C PRO A 5 -33.77 43.13 58.22
N GLY A 6 -33.03 42.73 57.19
CA GLY A 6 -31.61 43.06 57.10
C GLY A 6 -30.58 42.06 57.62
N ARG A 7 -30.31 40.99 56.84
CA ARG A 7 -28.96 40.37 56.78
C ARG A 7 -28.44 40.37 55.35
N GLY A 8 -27.49 41.27 55.08
CA GLY A 8 -26.71 41.30 53.85
C GLY A 8 -25.24 41.51 54.20
N SER A 9 -24.56 40.46 54.65
CA SER A 9 -23.09 40.45 54.68
C SER A 9 -22.60 40.24 53.25
N SER A 10 -21.96 41.26 52.68
CA SER A 10 -21.29 41.18 51.39
C SER A 10 -20.04 40.31 51.51
N ASP A 11 -20.20 38.99 51.42
CA ASP A 11 -19.09 38.08 51.14
C ASP A 11 -18.57 38.36 49.73
N ASN A 12 -17.63 39.28 49.66
CA ASN A 12 -16.89 39.60 48.44
C ASN A 12 -15.79 38.54 48.23
N SER A 13 -16.19 37.27 48.24
CA SER A 13 -15.34 36.14 47.90
C SER A 13 -15.00 36.24 46.42
N LEU A 14 -13.87 36.88 46.14
CA LEU A 14 -13.25 36.98 44.83
C LEU A 14 -13.28 35.60 44.14
N ALA A 15 -14.21 35.46 43.19
CA ALA A 15 -14.16 34.40 42.20
C ALA A 15 -12.94 34.68 41.32
N LEU A 16 -11.78 34.20 41.76
CA LEU A 16 -10.61 33.98 40.92
C LEU A 16 -11.02 32.92 39.90
N ASN A 17 -11.66 33.38 38.83
CA ASN A 17 -12.01 32.60 37.65
C ASN A 17 -10.71 32.09 37.04
N ASP A 18 -10.35 30.86 37.39
CA ASP A 18 -9.08 30.22 37.09
C ASP A 18 -9.08 29.67 35.66
N GLY A 19 -9.21 30.57 34.69
CA GLY A 19 -8.93 30.32 33.27
C GLY A 19 -7.51 29.79 32.99
N SER A 20 -6.69 29.62 34.04
CA SER A 20 -5.45 28.84 34.03
C SER A 20 -5.65 27.32 33.92
N ALA A 21 -6.80 26.78 34.33
CA ALA A 21 -7.10 25.35 34.22
C ALA A 21 -7.46 24.92 32.79
N ASP A 22 -8.23 25.75 32.07
CA ASP A 22 -8.74 25.43 30.73
C ASP A 22 -7.65 25.39 29.65
N TRP A 23 -6.64 26.28 29.70
CA TRP A 23 -5.54 26.21 28.75
C TRP A 23 -4.66 24.97 28.97
N LEU A 24 -4.52 24.48 30.22
CA LEU A 24 -3.84 23.22 30.51
C LEU A 24 -4.63 22.02 29.96
N ALA A 25 -5.97 22.05 30.00
CA ALA A 25 -6.80 21.04 29.34
C ALA A 25 -6.63 21.09 27.82
N SER A 26 -6.71 22.28 27.20
CA SER A 26 -6.57 22.46 25.75
C SER A 26 -5.17 22.07 25.24
N ALA A 27 -4.11 22.44 25.97
CA ALA A 27 -2.73 22.07 25.65
C ALA A 27 -2.48 20.55 25.71
N ARG A 28 -3.22 19.80 26.54
CA ARG A 28 -3.17 18.32 26.57
C ARG A 28 -3.80 17.65 25.35
N HIS A 29 -4.63 18.36 24.58
CA HIS A 29 -5.28 17.85 23.36
C HIS A 29 -4.58 18.30 22.05
N ALA A 30 -3.73 19.33 22.10
CA ALA A 30 -2.90 19.73 20.97
C ALA A 30 -1.97 18.62 20.42
N PRO A 31 -1.22 17.84 21.24
CA PRO A 31 -0.31 16.82 20.71
C PRO A 31 -1.04 15.68 19.98
N THR A 32 -2.23 15.28 20.41
CA THR A 32 -2.98 14.19 19.75
C THR A 32 -3.48 14.59 18.36
N MET A 33 -3.85 15.86 18.15
CA MET A 33 -4.19 16.38 16.82
C MET A 33 -2.99 16.44 15.88
N VAL A 34 -1.83 16.91 16.33
CA VAL A 34 -0.61 16.95 15.48
C VAL A 34 -0.14 15.54 15.13
N THR A 35 -0.11 14.62 16.09
CA THR A 35 0.30 13.22 15.85
C THR A 35 -0.64 12.49 14.90
N SER A 36 -1.96 12.69 15.01
CA SER A 36 -2.93 12.06 14.10
C SER A 36 -2.87 12.64 12.67
N MET A 37 -2.70 13.96 12.52
CA MET A 37 -2.51 14.60 11.20
C MET A 37 -1.20 14.17 10.52
N LEU A 38 -0.11 14.07 11.28
CA LEU A 38 1.16 13.55 10.79
C LEU A 38 1.04 12.07 10.38
N GLY A 39 0.45 11.23 11.24
CA GLY A 39 0.23 9.81 10.99
C GLY A 39 -0.59 9.54 9.72
N MET A 40 -1.74 10.23 9.56
CA MET A 40 -2.54 10.17 8.33
C MET A 40 -1.74 10.56 7.09
N THR A 41 -0.92 11.61 7.19
CA THR A 41 -0.13 12.12 6.06
C THR A 41 0.97 11.12 5.67
N ILE A 42 1.70 10.57 6.63
CA ILE A 42 2.73 9.53 6.41
C ILE A 42 2.10 8.30 5.74
N ILE A 43 1.00 7.78 6.29
CA ILE A 43 0.34 6.57 5.78
C ILE A 43 -0.14 6.76 4.33
N ARG A 44 -0.73 7.92 4.01
CA ARG A 44 -1.20 8.26 2.65
C ARG A 44 -0.06 8.43 1.65
N TRP A 45 1.03 9.10 2.00
CA TRP A 45 2.14 9.30 1.06
C TRP A 45 3.00 8.05 0.89
N THR A 46 3.24 7.28 1.95
CA THR A 46 3.99 6.01 1.87
C THR A 46 3.32 5.00 0.94
N ILE A 47 1.99 4.81 1.02
CA ILE A 47 1.28 3.91 0.09
C ILE A 47 1.30 4.42 -1.34
N ARG A 48 1.09 5.72 -1.57
CA ARG A 48 1.12 6.32 -2.92
C ARG A 48 2.48 6.18 -3.59
N ILE A 49 3.56 6.43 -2.84
CA ILE A 49 4.93 6.26 -3.33
C ILE A 49 5.21 4.77 -3.59
N ALA A 50 4.81 3.87 -2.69
CA ALA A 50 4.95 2.43 -2.89
C ALA A 50 4.23 1.95 -4.16
N MET A 51 2.98 2.37 -4.38
CA MET A 51 2.18 2.00 -5.56
C MET A 51 2.72 2.61 -6.85
N LEU A 52 3.22 3.85 -6.83
CA LEU A 52 3.88 4.47 -7.99
C LEU A 52 5.15 3.72 -8.39
N LEU A 53 5.98 3.37 -7.41
CA LEU A 53 7.21 2.60 -7.64
C LEU A 53 6.92 1.17 -8.10
N PHE A 54 5.89 0.53 -7.55
CA PHE A 54 5.38 -0.77 -8.00
C PHE A 54 4.91 -0.71 -9.46
N ALA A 55 4.01 0.22 -9.80
CA ALA A 55 3.50 0.39 -11.15
C ALA A 55 4.64 0.69 -12.16
N THR A 56 5.61 1.52 -11.78
CA THR A 56 6.82 1.79 -12.59
C THR A 56 7.64 0.52 -12.84
N ALA A 57 7.85 -0.30 -11.80
CA ALA A 57 8.59 -1.55 -11.92
C ALA A 57 7.85 -2.59 -12.81
N ILE A 58 6.51 -2.69 -12.69
CA ILE A 58 5.70 -3.53 -13.58
C ILE A 58 5.73 -3.02 -15.02
N ALA A 59 5.60 -1.71 -15.24
CA ALA A 59 5.67 -1.09 -16.57
C ALA A 59 7.02 -1.38 -17.25
N LEU A 60 8.15 -1.23 -16.53
CA LEU A 60 9.49 -1.56 -17.04
C LEU A 60 9.59 -3.03 -17.47
N ARG A 61 9.02 -3.96 -16.68
CA ARG A 61 9.02 -5.39 -16.98
C ARG A 61 8.15 -5.73 -18.19
N ILE A 62 6.99 -5.07 -18.36
CA ILE A 62 6.13 -5.22 -19.54
C ILE A 62 6.84 -4.71 -20.81
N VAL A 63 7.36 -3.48 -20.76
CA VAL A 63 8.03 -2.83 -21.91
C VAL A 63 9.31 -3.57 -22.32
N SER A 64 10.01 -4.22 -21.38
CA SER A 64 11.21 -5.01 -21.65
C SER A 64 10.93 -6.40 -22.27
N GLY A 65 9.67 -6.82 -22.39
CA GLY A 65 9.27 -8.03 -23.12
C GLY A 65 10.00 -9.32 -22.74
N ALA A 66 10.24 -10.19 -23.72
CA ALA A 66 10.96 -11.46 -23.52
C ALA A 66 12.46 -11.27 -23.28
N SER A 67 13.08 -10.26 -23.91
CA SER A 67 14.52 -9.96 -23.80
C SER A 67 14.94 -9.54 -22.38
N TRP A 68 13.98 -9.08 -21.55
CA TRP A 68 14.12 -8.90 -20.10
C TRP A 68 14.83 -10.07 -19.41
N ARG A 69 14.47 -11.32 -19.75
CA ARG A 69 15.05 -12.52 -19.12
C ARG A 69 16.38 -12.94 -19.74
N THR A 70 16.51 -12.82 -21.06
CA THR A 70 17.64 -13.39 -21.81
C THR A 70 18.85 -12.46 -21.91
N SER A 71 18.74 -11.15 -21.67
CA SER A 71 19.92 -10.27 -21.69
C SER A 71 20.86 -10.60 -20.53
N ALA A 72 22.08 -11.04 -20.84
CA ALA A 72 23.14 -11.26 -19.86
C ALA A 72 23.64 -9.93 -19.24
N GLU A 73 23.53 -8.84 -19.99
CA GLU A 73 23.98 -7.52 -19.57
C GLU A 73 23.00 -6.81 -18.61
N LEU A 74 23.58 -6.05 -17.68
CA LEU A 74 22.88 -5.25 -16.67
C LEU A 74 22.36 -3.93 -17.28
N SER A 75 21.33 -4.03 -18.12
CA SER A 75 20.66 -2.87 -18.72
C SER A 75 20.20 -1.84 -17.69
N ARG A 76 20.18 -0.55 -18.06
CA ARG A 76 19.69 0.55 -17.22
C ARG A 76 18.27 0.28 -16.69
N SER A 77 17.39 -0.32 -17.50
CA SER A 77 16.03 -0.70 -17.09
C SER A 77 16.01 -1.74 -15.96
N LYS A 78 16.97 -2.67 -15.96
CA LYS A 78 17.14 -3.69 -14.91
C LYS A 78 17.58 -3.07 -13.58
N GLN A 79 18.43 -2.04 -13.62
CA GLN A 79 18.83 -1.28 -12.42
C GLN A 79 17.69 -0.42 -11.87
N ILE A 80 16.97 0.32 -12.73
CA ILE A 80 15.82 1.14 -12.31
C ILE A 80 14.74 0.25 -11.70
N TYR A 81 14.43 -0.90 -12.33
CA TYR A 81 13.52 -1.91 -11.75
C TYR A 81 13.95 -2.33 -10.35
N ARG A 82 15.22 -2.70 -10.13
CA ARG A 82 15.71 -3.08 -8.80
C ARG A 82 15.45 -1.99 -7.76
N THR A 83 15.80 -0.75 -8.09
CA THR A 83 15.64 0.39 -7.19
C THR A 83 14.16 0.65 -6.91
N CYS A 84 13.30 0.73 -7.94
CA CYS A 84 11.86 0.96 -7.77
C CYS A 84 11.19 -0.19 -7.00
N TRP A 85 11.50 -1.44 -7.31
CA TRP A 85 10.92 -2.61 -6.65
C TRP A 85 11.27 -2.67 -5.16
N SER A 86 12.55 -2.44 -4.84
CA SER A 86 13.04 -2.50 -3.45
C SER A 86 12.61 -1.30 -2.63
N LEU A 87 12.66 -0.09 -3.21
CA LEU A 87 12.19 1.12 -2.53
C LEU A 87 10.66 1.12 -2.37
N GLY A 88 9.92 0.58 -3.33
CA GLY A 88 8.47 0.37 -3.22
C GLY A 88 8.12 -0.57 -2.08
N ALA A 89 8.81 -1.70 -1.95
CA ALA A 89 8.66 -2.62 -0.82
C ALA A 89 9.00 -1.95 0.52
N LEU A 90 10.09 -1.16 0.58
CA LEU A 90 10.47 -0.41 1.79
C LEU A 90 9.42 0.64 2.18
N CYS A 91 8.88 1.40 1.22
CA CYS A 91 7.79 2.34 1.45
C CYS A 91 6.51 1.62 1.93
N PHE A 92 6.25 0.40 1.45
CA PHE A 92 5.12 -0.40 1.90
C PHE A 92 5.32 -0.97 3.33
N VAL A 93 6.54 -1.40 3.69
CA VAL A 93 6.89 -1.72 5.09
C VAL A 93 6.67 -0.50 5.99
N ALA A 94 7.16 0.68 5.59
CA ALA A 94 6.98 1.91 6.34
C ALA A 94 5.50 2.30 6.51
N HIS A 95 4.68 2.09 5.46
CA HIS A 95 3.22 2.25 5.52
C HIS A 95 2.58 1.33 6.57
N VAL A 96 2.88 0.03 6.55
CA VAL A 96 2.32 -0.95 7.50
C VAL A 96 2.77 -0.64 8.94
N VAL A 97 4.05 -0.32 9.15
CA VAL A 97 4.56 0.07 10.48
C VAL A 97 3.89 1.34 10.98
N ALA A 98 3.71 2.35 10.13
CA ALA A 98 3.01 3.57 10.50
C ALA A 98 1.53 3.30 10.84
N ALA A 99 0.82 2.47 10.07
CA ALA A 99 -0.55 2.08 10.37
C ALA A 99 -0.65 1.32 11.71
N MET A 100 0.23 0.35 11.95
CA MET A 100 0.27 -0.40 13.21
C MET A 100 0.59 0.49 14.42
N HIS A 101 1.52 1.45 14.27
CA HIS A 101 1.91 2.36 15.34
C HIS A 101 0.84 3.43 15.65
N PHE A 102 0.33 4.13 14.64
CA PHE A 102 -0.56 5.28 14.82
C PHE A 102 -2.04 4.93 14.94
N PHE A 103 -2.53 3.85 14.30
CA PHE A 103 -3.96 3.52 14.23
C PHE A 103 -4.35 2.25 14.99
N HIS A 104 -3.46 1.26 15.08
CA HIS A 104 -3.80 -0.01 15.74
C HIS A 104 -3.09 -0.21 17.09
N HIS A 105 -2.17 0.68 17.48
CA HIS A 105 -1.35 0.57 18.68
C HIS A 105 -0.73 -0.83 18.86
N TRP A 106 -0.26 -1.41 17.75
CA TRP A 106 0.27 -2.78 17.63
C TRP A 106 -0.73 -3.92 17.94
N SER A 107 -1.99 -3.62 18.27
CA SER A 107 -3.05 -4.60 18.50
C SER A 107 -3.60 -5.16 17.19
N HIS A 108 -3.29 -6.43 16.91
CA HIS A 108 -3.79 -7.16 15.74
C HIS A 108 -5.33 -7.32 15.77
N ALA A 109 -5.91 -7.49 16.96
CA ALA A 109 -7.36 -7.54 17.14
C ALA A 109 -8.04 -6.20 16.78
N SER A 110 -7.39 -5.07 17.05
CA SER A 110 -7.87 -3.75 16.62
C SER A 110 -7.87 -3.63 15.10
N ALA A 111 -6.80 -4.10 14.44
CA ALA A 111 -6.69 -4.06 12.99
C ALA A 111 -7.75 -4.94 12.30
N LEU A 112 -7.92 -6.19 12.75
CA LEU A 112 -8.99 -7.10 12.29
C LEU A 112 -10.39 -6.49 12.41
N ARG A 113 -10.69 -5.83 13.55
CA ARG A 113 -11.98 -5.19 13.77
C ARG A 113 -12.21 -4.02 12.81
N VAL A 114 -11.23 -3.14 12.64
CA VAL A 114 -11.33 -2.00 11.71
C VAL A 114 -11.48 -2.48 10.26
N THR A 115 -10.75 -3.51 9.83
CA THR A 115 -10.93 -4.10 8.49
C THR A 115 -12.31 -4.72 8.31
N ALA A 116 -12.86 -5.38 9.34
CA ALA A 116 -14.21 -5.95 9.29
C ALA A 116 -15.28 -4.85 9.18
N GLU A 117 -15.13 -3.74 9.91
CA GLU A 117 -16.02 -2.57 9.83
C GLU A 117 -15.95 -1.85 8.49
N GLU A 118 -14.75 -1.70 7.91
CA GLU A 118 -14.61 -1.02 6.62
C GLU A 118 -15.13 -1.85 5.45
N THR A 119 -14.96 -3.18 5.51
CA THR A 119 -15.50 -4.09 4.49
C THR A 119 -17.03 -4.19 4.58
N ASP A 120 -17.61 -4.02 5.77
CA ASP A 120 -19.05 -3.88 5.97
C ASP A 120 -19.61 -2.63 5.28
N LYS A 121 -18.97 -1.48 5.49
CA LYS A 121 -19.37 -0.21 4.86
C LYS A 121 -19.25 -0.23 3.34
N LEU A 122 -18.23 -0.89 2.80
CA LEU A 122 -17.90 -0.86 1.37
C LEU A 122 -18.57 -1.98 0.56
N MET A 123 -18.75 -3.17 1.15
CA MET A 123 -19.26 -4.35 0.45
C MET A 123 -20.52 -4.97 1.11
N GLY A 124 -21.01 -4.41 2.23
CA GLY A 124 -22.14 -4.97 2.98
C GLY A 124 -21.82 -6.30 3.69
N VAL A 125 -20.53 -6.64 3.83
CA VAL A 125 -20.07 -7.91 4.42
C VAL A 125 -18.90 -7.64 5.37
N ARG A 126 -19.07 -8.03 6.64
CA ARG A 126 -18.06 -7.92 7.71
C ARG A 126 -16.87 -8.88 7.53
N PHE A 127 -16.06 -8.66 6.49
CA PHE A 127 -14.92 -9.53 6.16
C PHE A 127 -13.59 -8.98 6.68
N GLY A 128 -13.29 -9.21 7.96
CA GLY A 128 -12.04 -8.77 8.60
C GLY A 128 -10.78 -9.47 8.07
N GLU A 129 -10.91 -10.65 7.47
CA GLU A 129 -9.78 -11.46 6.99
C GLU A 129 -9.04 -10.85 5.79
N GLY A 130 -9.59 -9.80 5.16
CA GLY A 130 -8.90 -9.00 4.14
C GLY A 130 -7.50 -8.56 4.56
N ILE A 131 -7.25 -8.35 5.86
CA ILE A 131 -5.94 -7.98 6.39
C ILE A 131 -4.87 -9.07 6.19
N TYR A 132 -5.24 -10.36 6.19
CA TYR A 132 -4.29 -11.45 5.98
C TYR A 132 -3.76 -11.45 4.55
N PHE A 133 -4.57 -11.09 3.56
CA PHE A 133 -4.10 -10.91 2.19
C PHE A 133 -3.08 -9.76 2.09
N SER A 134 -3.28 -8.66 2.82
CA SER A 134 -2.29 -7.58 2.92
C SER A 134 -0.99 -8.02 3.61
N TYR A 135 -1.06 -8.90 4.61
CA TYR A 135 0.14 -9.48 5.24
C TYR A 135 0.88 -10.47 4.31
N VAL A 136 0.17 -11.31 3.57
CA VAL A 136 0.78 -12.19 2.57
C VAL A 136 1.42 -11.36 1.44
N PHE A 137 0.76 -10.29 0.98
CA PHE A 137 1.32 -9.32 0.04
C PHE A 137 2.60 -8.66 0.57
N LEU A 138 2.62 -8.22 1.85
CA LEU A 138 3.81 -7.67 2.50
C LEU A 138 4.97 -8.68 2.49
N VAL A 139 4.74 -9.89 3.00
CA VAL A 139 5.78 -10.93 3.12
C VAL A 139 6.32 -11.33 1.75
N LEU A 140 5.44 -11.57 0.78
CA LEU A 140 5.83 -11.96 -0.57
C LEU A 140 6.60 -10.86 -1.29
N TRP A 141 6.18 -9.60 -1.20
CA TRP A 141 6.90 -8.50 -1.87
C TRP A 141 8.25 -8.21 -1.21
N VAL A 142 8.34 -8.26 0.13
CA VAL A 142 9.62 -8.07 0.86
C VAL A 142 10.59 -9.21 0.57
N ALA A 143 10.13 -10.47 0.58
CA ALA A 143 10.97 -11.62 0.23
C ALA A 143 11.47 -11.55 -1.22
N ASP A 144 10.59 -11.16 -2.15
CA ASP A 144 10.93 -11.00 -3.56
C ASP A 144 11.93 -9.87 -3.80
N ALA A 145 11.72 -8.71 -3.19
CA ALA A 145 12.68 -7.59 -3.21
C ALA A 145 14.02 -7.98 -2.58
N GLY A 146 14.01 -8.72 -1.46
CA GLY A 146 15.20 -9.31 -0.85
C GLY A 146 15.97 -10.21 -1.82
N TRP A 147 15.28 -11.06 -2.59
CA TRP A 147 15.91 -11.89 -3.62
C TRP A 147 16.55 -11.05 -4.73
N VAL A 148 15.88 -10.01 -5.23
CA VAL A 148 16.47 -9.07 -6.22
C VAL A 148 17.76 -8.44 -5.68
N LEU A 149 17.79 -8.05 -4.40
CA LEU A 149 18.95 -7.41 -3.76
C LEU A 149 20.10 -8.39 -3.52
N VAL A 150 19.82 -9.57 -2.97
CA VAL A 150 20.83 -10.57 -2.56
C VAL A 150 21.41 -11.32 -3.76
N ASN A 151 20.57 -11.79 -4.70
CA ASN A 151 21.03 -12.58 -5.84
C ASN A 151 20.33 -12.19 -7.13
N PHE A 152 20.76 -11.04 -7.66
CA PHE A 152 20.23 -10.48 -8.90
C PHE A 152 20.31 -11.45 -10.08
N ARG A 153 21.37 -12.25 -10.24
CA ARG A 153 21.47 -13.21 -11.35
C ARG A 153 20.46 -14.36 -11.23
N SER A 154 20.32 -14.95 -10.05
CA SER A 154 19.33 -16.00 -9.77
C SER A 154 17.89 -15.51 -9.97
N TYR A 155 17.60 -14.26 -9.57
CA TYR A 155 16.27 -13.68 -9.70
C TYR A 155 15.71 -13.70 -11.14
N PHE A 156 16.55 -13.42 -12.16
CA PHE A 156 16.11 -13.44 -13.56
C PHE A 156 16.01 -14.86 -14.13
N ALA A 157 16.79 -15.80 -13.59
CA ALA A 157 16.77 -17.22 -13.95
C ALA A 157 15.56 -17.99 -13.39
N ARG A 158 14.75 -17.37 -12.50
CA ARG A 158 13.57 -18.02 -11.90
C ARG A 158 12.54 -18.46 -12.94
N SER A 159 11.77 -19.49 -12.61
CA SER A 159 10.74 -20.07 -13.48
C SER A 159 9.70 -19.05 -13.96
N SER A 160 9.15 -19.28 -15.16
CA SER A 160 8.12 -18.42 -15.75
C SER A 160 6.87 -18.39 -14.87
N LEU A 161 6.40 -19.56 -14.44
CA LEU A 161 5.19 -19.73 -13.62
C LEU A 161 5.26 -18.96 -12.29
N LEU A 162 6.29 -19.20 -11.45
CA LEU A 162 6.44 -18.48 -10.18
C LEU A 162 6.46 -16.96 -10.36
N SER A 163 7.19 -16.50 -11.38
CA SER A 163 7.30 -15.07 -11.72
C SER A 163 5.97 -14.47 -12.19
N TRP A 164 5.06 -15.25 -12.78
CA TRP A 164 3.73 -14.81 -13.19
C TRP A 164 2.72 -14.90 -12.05
N SER A 165 2.66 -16.03 -11.32
CA SER A 165 1.76 -16.21 -10.17
C SER A 165 1.99 -15.16 -9.10
N LEU A 166 3.26 -14.92 -8.71
CA LEU A 166 3.62 -13.90 -7.73
C LEU A 166 3.24 -12.50 -8.21
N THR A 167 3.61 -12.12 -9.43
CA THR A 167 3.30 -10.79 -9.97
C THR A 167 1.80 -10.57 -10.18
N GLY A 168 1.06 -11.60 -10.61
CA GLY A 168 -0.39 -11.56 -10.72
C GLY A 168 -1.08 -11.39 -9.37
N TYR A 169 -0.64 -12.12 -8.34
CA TYR A 169 -1.14 -11.95 -6.98
C TYR A 169 -0.87 -10.53 -6.44
N LEU A 170 0.35 -10.02 -6.59
CA LEU A 170 0.69 -8.66 -6.14
C LEU A 170 -0.13 -7.60 -6.88
N ILE A 171 -0.31 -7.71 -8.20
CA ILE A 171 -1.17 -6.79 -8.97
C ILE A 171 -2.62 -6.90 -8.49
N PHE A 172 -3.16 -8.10 -8.30
CA PHE A 172 -4.53 -8.30 -7.84
C PHE A 172 -4.79 -7.63 -6.49
N ILE A 173 -3.94 -7.83 -5.48
CA ILE A 173 -4.11 -7.19 -4.17
C ILE A 173 -3.93 -5.67 -4.25
N ALA A 174 -2.95 -5.18 -5.01
CA ALA A 174 -2.75 -3.74 -5.20
C ALA A 174 -3.97 -3.05 -5.86
N LEU A 175 -4.59 -3.70 -6.86
CA LEU A 175 -5.79 -3.21 -7.52
C LEU A 175 -7.01 -3.20 -6.58
N ASN A 176 -7.21 -4.27 -5.80
CA ASN A 176 -8.28 -4.29 -4.80
C ASN A 176 -8.10 -3.16 -3.77
N GLY A 177 -6.88 -2.99 -3.24
CA GLY A 177 -6.55 -1.88 -2.34
C GLY A 177 -6.87 -0.50 -2.91
N ALA A 178 -6.37 -0.21 -4.12
CA ALA A 178 -6.49 1.13 -4.73
C ALA A 178 -7.89 1.45 -5.28
N VAL A 179 -8.66 0.45 -5.73
CA VAL A 179 -9.96 0.66 -6.39
C VAL A 179 -11.14 0.42 -5.46
N VAL A 180 -11.10 -0.64 -4.65
CA VAL A 180 -12.22 -1.02 -3.76
C VAL A 180 -12.14 -0.24 -2.44
N PHE A 181 -10.99 -0.31 -1.77
CA PHE A 181 -10.83 0.21 -0.40
C PHE A 181 -10.48 1.70 -0.33
N GLU A 182 -9.89 2.29 -1.37
CA GLU A 182 -9.61 3.74 -1.40
C GLU A 182 -10.70 4.54 -2.13
N GLY A 183 -11.06 5.70 -1.57
CA GLY A 183 -12.03 6.64 -2.12
C GLY A 183 -11.39 7.89 -2.75
N GLY A 184 -12.13 8.60 -3.59
CA GLY A 184 -11.72 9.88 -4.15
C GLY A 184 -10.52 9.81 -5.11
N ALA A 185 -9.59 10.76 -4.98
CA ALA A 185 -8.51 10.98 -5.95
C ALA A 185 -7.57 9.77 -6.15
N SER A 186 -7.33 8.98 -5.09
CA SER A 186 -6.48 7.78 -5.19
C SER A 186 -7.11 6.69 -6.07
N ARG A 187 -8.46 6.54 -6.04
CA ARG A 187 -9.20 5.60 -6.90
C ARG A 187 -9.01 5.95 -8.38
N ILE A 188 -9.08 7.24 -8.70
CA ILE A 188 -8.81 7.75 -10.06
C ILE A 188 -7.36 7.45 -10.45
N GLY A 189 -6.40 7.70 -9.55
CA GLY A 189 -4.99 7.34 -9.77
C GLY A 189 -4.78 5.85 -10.04
N GLY A 190 -5.43 4.97 -9.26
CA GLY A 190 -5.42 3.52 -9.46
C GLY A 190 -5.99 3.10 -10.81
N LEU A 191 -7.15 3.64 -11.21
CA LEU A 191 -7.76 3.39 -12.52
C LEU A 191 -6.86 3.86 -13.68
N VAL A 192 -6.27 5.06 -13.58
CA VAL A 192 -5.33 5.59 -14.59
C VAL A 192 -4.08 4.72 -14.68
N ALA A 193 -3.48 4.33 -13.55
CA ALA A 193 -2.32 3.43 -13.54
C ALA A 193 -2.66 2.05 -14.16
N THR A 194 -3.85 1.52 -13.86
CA THR A 194 -4.35 0.26 -14.45
C THR A 194 -4.50 0.37 -15.95
N ALA A 195 -5.13 1.45 -16.43
CA ALA A 195 -5.30 1.71 -17.86
C ALA A 195 -3.95 1.84 -18.58
N ILE A 196 -2.97 2.56 -17.99
CA ILE A 196 -1.61 2.67 -18.54
C ILE A 196 -0.94 1.29 -18.61
N LEU A 197 -1.00 0.49 -17.55
CA LEU A 197 -0.41 -0.86 -17.54
C LEU A 197 -1.06 -1.79 -18.59
N LEU A 198 -2.38 -1.73 -18.76
CA LEU A 198 -3.11 -2.47 -19.79
C LEU A 198 -2.72 -2.00 -21.20
N LEU A 199 -2.64 -0.69 -21.45
CA LEU A 199 -2.20 -0.14 -22.74
C LEU A 199 -0.76 -0.55 -23.08
N LEU A 200 0.15 -0.56 -22.09
CA LEU A 200 1.51 -1.06 -22.27
C LEU A 200 1.53 -2.57 -22.53
N ALA A 201 0.70 -3.35 -21.84
CA ALA A 201 0.58 -4.80 -22.07
C ALA A 201 0.07 -5.09 -23.50
N VAL A 202 -1.03 -4.47 -23.93
CA VAL A 202 -1.58 -4.59 -25.28
C VAL A 202 -0.56 -4.13 -26.33
N ARG A 203 0.09 -2.98 -26.15
CA ARG A 203 1.14 -2.49 -27.05
C ARG A 203 2.30 -3.49 -27.17
N SER A 204 2.81 -4.00 -26.05
CA SER A 204 3.92 -4.97 -26.05
C SER A 204 3.53 -6.30 -26.72
N TRP A 205 2.27 -6.73 -26.57
CA TRP A 205 1.73 -7.93 -27.24
C TRP A 205 1.56 -7.72 -28.75
N LEU A 206 1.04 -6.57 -29.18
CA LEU A 206 0.88 -6.22 -30.60
C LEU A 206 2.21 -6.08 -31.34
N LEU A 207 3.23 -5.52 -30.68
CA LEU A 207 4.59 -5.39 -31.23
C LEU A 207 5.36 -6.73 -31.25
N LYS A 208 4.87 -7.77 -30.56
CA LYS A 208 5.48 -9.10 -30.54
C LYS A 208 5.32 -9.78 -31.89
N SER A 209 6.41 -10.13 -32.56
CA SER A 209 6.37 -10.66 -33.92
C SER A 209 5.58 -11.99 -34.01
N PRO A 210 4.91 -12.31 -35.13
CA PRO A 210 4.21 -13.58 -35.30
C PRO A 210 5.12 -14.81 -35.07
N ALA A 211 6.40 -14.71 -35.44
CA ALA A 211 7.40 -15.75 -35.20
C ALA A 211 7.63 -16.02 -33.70
N GLU A 212 7.75 -14.99 -32.86
CA GLU A 212 7.89 -15.18 -31.41
C GLU A 212 6.65 -15.81 -30.77
N ARG A 213 5.45 -15.47 -31.28
CA ARG A 213 4.18 -16.09 -30.85
C ARG A 213 4.13 -17.58 -31.21
N ALA A 214 4.61 -17.96 -32.39
CA ALA A 214 4.69 -19.36 -32.81
C ALA A 214 5.68 -20.17 -31.95
N THR A 215 6.86 -19.62 -31.65
CA THR A 215 7.83 -20.30 -30.76
C THR A 215 7.28 -20.49 -29.35
N GLU A 216 6.54 -19.52 -28.81
CA GLU A 216 5.91 -19.59 -27.50
C GLU A 216 4.75 -20.62 -27.44
N SER A 217 4.02 -20.82 -28.55
CA SER A 217 2.99 -21.87 -28.66
C SER A 217 3.53 -23.29 -28.87
N LEU A 218 4.76 -23.44 -29.37
CA LEU A 218 5.39 -24.76 -29.61
C LEU A 218 6.20 -25.25 -28.40
N LEU A 219 6.59 -24.36 -27.49
CA LEU A 219 7.34 -24.70 -26.28
C LEU A 219 6.67 -25.75 -25.34
N PRO A 220 5.33 -25.79 -25.15
CA PRO A 220 4.70 -26.82 -24.32
C PRO A 220 4.90 -28.25 -24.86
N LEU A 221 4.76 -28.43 -26.19
CA LEU A 221 4.88 -29.74 -26.86
C LEU A 221 6.31 -30.30 -26.81
N ALA A 222 7.31 -29.41 -26.75
CA ALA A 222 8.72 -29.80 -26.62
C ALA A 222 9.11 -30.24 -25.19
N SER A 223 8.27 -29.95 -24.17
CA SER A 223 8.52 -30.40 -22.78
C SER A 223 7.93 -31.78 -22.44
N GLU A 224 6.92 -32.26 -23.18
CA GLU A 224 6.33 -33.59 -22.97
C GLU A 224 7.10 -34.73 -23.68
N THR A 225 8.10 -34.40 -24.50
CA THR A 225 8.81 -35.35 -25.38
C THR A 225 10.24 -35.69 -24.93
N ARG A 226 10.59 -35.42 -23.66
CA ARG A 226 11.81 -35.98 -23.04
C ARG A 226 11.48 -37.24 -22.24
N PRO A 227 12.00 -38.43 -22.61
CA PRO A 227 11.93 -39.62 -21.79
C PRO A 227 12.86 -39.54 -20.56
#